data_AF-A0AAX2M3S6-F1
#
_entry.id   AF-A0AAX2M3S6-F1
#
_cell.length_a   1.000
_cell.length_b   1.000
_cell.length_c   1.000
_cell.angle_alpha   90.00
_cell.angle_beta   90.00
_cell.angle_gamma   90.00
#
_symmetry.space_group_name_H-M   'P 1'
#
loop_
_entity.id
_entity.type
_entity.pdbx_description
1 polymer ?
#
loop_
_entity_poly.entity_id
_entity_poly.type
_entity_poly.pdbx_seq_one_letter_code
_entity_poly.pdbx_strand_id
1 'polypeptide(L)' 'MAKYKIYYHKDFIKAYKKISDEERKITDEVIVKLSNDENLEPKYKDHQLKGVLKDFRECHIKSNLVINLSKT' A
#
# COMPACT_ATOMS: atom_id res chain seq x y z
N MET A 1 13.37 10.14 6.11
CA MET A 1 12.97 9.05 7.02
C MET A 1 11.55 8.68 6.68
N ALA A 2 11.24 7.41 6.45
CA ALA A 2 9.86 6.99 6.16
C ALA A 2 8.94 7.36 7.34
N LYS A 3 7.82 8.02 7.04
CA LYS A 3 6.84 8.48 8.04
C LYS A 3 5.92 7.35 8.50
N TYR A 4 5.61 6.42 7.61
CA TYR A 4 4.71 5.30 7.89
C TYR A 4 5.46 3.99 7.89
N LYS A 5 4.99 3.06 8.73
CA LYS A 5 5.43 1.67 8.71
C LYS A 5 4.46 0.86 7.86
N ILE A 6 5.00 0.18 6.85
CA ILE A 6 4.23 -0.61 5.89
C ILE A 6 4.11 -2.05 6.39
N TYR A 7 2.89 -2.59 6.37
CA TYR A 7 2.60 -3.97 6.72
C TYR A 7 2.00 -4.71 5.53
N TYR A 8 2.68 -5.78 5.14
CA TYR A 8 2.24 -6.64 4.05
C TYR A 8 1.36 -7.78 4.57
N HIS A 9 0.18 -7.93 3.98
CA HIS A 9 -0.65 -9.11 4.23
C HIS A 9 -0.08 -10.34 3.50
N LYS A 10 -0.39 -11.56 3.97
CA LYS A 10 0.06 -12.80 3.33
C LYS A 10 -0.44 -12.90 1.88
N ASP A 11 -1.67 -12.46 1.63
CA ASP A 11 -2.25 -12.40 0.29
C ASP A 11 -1.54 -11.40 -0.62
N PHE A 12 -1.11 -10.26 -0.08
CA PHE A 12 -0.30 -9.30 -0.82
C PHE A 12 1.01 -9.94 -1.30
N ILE A 13 1.74 -10.62 -0.42
CA ILE A 13 3.00 -11.29 -0.79
C ILE A 13 2.75 -12.35 -1.87
N LYS A 14 1.66 -13.11 -1.75
CA LYS A 14 1.29 -14.14 -2.73
C LYS A 14 0.92 -13.55 -4.09
N ALA A 15 0.20 -12.43 -4.11
CA ALA A 15 -0.15 -11.71 -5.33
C ALA A 15 1.08 -11.01 -5.94
N TYR A 16 1.92 -10.37 -5.13
CA TYR A 16 3.16 -9.71 -5.57
C TYR A 16 4.16 -10.68 -6.22
N LYS A 17 4.19 -11.93 -5.78
CA LYS A 17 4.98 -12.98 -6.44
C LYS A 17 4.41 -13.38 -7.81
N LYS A 18 3.10 -13.25 -8.03
CA LYS A 18 2.41 -13.65 -9.26
C LYS A 18 2.36 -12.58 -10.35
N ILE A 19 2.56 -11.31 -10.01
CA ILE A 19 2.57 -10.20 -10.97
C ILE A 19 3.88 -10.14 -11.78
N SER A 20 3.83 -9.50 -12.95
CA SER A 20 4.97 -9.26 -13.83
C SER A 20 5.97 -8.25 -13.25
N ASP A 21 7.19 -8.22 -13.80
CA ASP A 21 8.26 -7.32 -13.33
C ASP A 21 7.89 -5.84 -13.41
N GLU A 22 7.20 -5.44 -14.49
CA GLU A 22 6.67 -4.07 -14.64
C GLU A 22 5.69 -3.70 -13.53
N GLU A 23 4.79 -4.60 -13.17
CA GLU A 23 3.84 -4.37 -12.08
C GLU A 23 4.54 -4.31 -10.71
N ARG A 24 5.62 -5.08 -10.53
CA ARG A 24 6.43 -5.00 -9.31
C ARG A 24 7.08 -3.64 -9.16
N LYS A 25 7.63 -3.07 -10.24
CA LYS A 25 8.21 -1.71 -10.23
C LYS A 25 7.17 -0.67 -9.84
N ILE A 26 5.99 -0.71 -10.46
CA ILE A 26 4.88 0.21 -10.14
C ILE A 26 4.48 0.07 -8.67
N THR A 27 4.38 -1.17 -8.18
CA THR A 27 4.02 -1.45 -6.78
C THR A 27 5.09 -0.91 -5.82
N ASP A 28 6.37 -1.10 -6.13
CA ASP A 28 7.48 -0.63 -5.31
C ASP A 28 7.51 0.91 -5.25
N GLU A 29 7.35 1.59 -6.40
CA GLU A 29 7.22 3.04 -6.44
C GLU A 29 6.05 3.56 -5.60
N VAL A 30 4.91 2.86 -5.64
CA VAL A 30 3.74 3.20 -4.82
C VAL A 30 4.03 3.01 -3.33
N ILE A 31 4.68 1.92 -2.94
CA ILE A 31 5.10 1.64 -1.55
C ILE A 31 6.05 2.73 -1.05
N VAL A 32 7.00 3.16 -1.87
CA VAL A 32 7.94 4.25 -1.54
C VAL A 32 7.19 5.57 -1.35
N LYS A 33 6.30 5.94 -2.29
CA LYS A 33 5.48 7.16 -2.18
C LYS A 33 4.60 7.14 -0.93
N LEU A 34 3.94 6.01 -0.66
CA LEU A 34 3.14 5.80 0.55
C LEU A 34 3.94 5.95 1.84
N SER A 35 5.13 5.36 1.89
CA SER A 35 6.03 5.46 3.06
C SER A 35 6.42 6.91 3.36
N ASN A 36 6.50 7.72 2.31
CA ASN A 36 6.89 9.14 2.39
C ASN A 36 5.71 10.10 2.59
N ASP A 37 4.47 9.61 2.76
CA ASP A 37 3.26 10.46 2.84
C ASP A 37 3.02 11.26 1.54
N GLU A 38 3.54 10.77 0.40
CA GLU A 38 3.33 11.43 -0.88
C GLU A 38 1.94 11.13 -1.44
N ASN A 39 1.41 12.09 -2.18
CA ASN A 39 0.10 11.98 -2.79
C ASN A 39 0.13 10.92 -3.89
N LEU A 40 -0.66 9.87 -3.73
CA LEU A 40 -0.79 8.82 -4.72
C LEU A 40 -1.68 9.29 -5.87
N GLU A 41 -1.43 8.75 -7.05
CA GLU A 41 -2.36 8.93 -8.15
C GLU A 41 -3.76 8.40 -7.77
N PRO A 42 -4.86 9.06 -8.18
CA PRO A 42 -6.23 8.73 -7.78
C PRO A 42 -6.69 7.32 -8.24
N LYS A 43 -5.88 6.65 -9.07
CA LYS A 43 -6.06 5.25 -9.45
C LYS A 43 -5.89 4.29 -8.26
N TYR A 44 -5.11 4.70 -7.26
CA TYR A 44 -4.89 3.94 -6.04
C TYR A 44 -5.90 4.41 -5.00
N LYS A 45 -6.85 3.54 -4.66
CA LYS A 45 -7.93 3.84 -3.69
C LYS A 45 -7.38 3.80 -2.26
N ASP A 46 -6.48 4.72 -1.98
CA ASP A 46 -6.03 5.03 -0.62
C ASP A 46 -7.24 5.48 0.19
N HIS A 47 -7.49 4.79 1.30
CA HIS A 47 -8.51 5.20 2.24
C HIS A 47 -8.06 4.90 3.67
N GLN A 48 -8.39 5.82 4.56
CA GLN A 48 -8.21 5.62 5.99
C GLN A 48 -9.31 4.70 6.50
N LEU A 49 -8.91 3.73 7.32
CA LEU A 49 -9.88 2.86 8.00
C LEU A 49 -10.67 3.66 9.03
N LYS A 50 -11.87 3.18 9.37
CA LYS A 50 -12.76 3.83 10.34
C LYS A 50 -12.75 3.08 11.68
N GLY A 51 -13.14 3.77 12.75
CA GLY A 51 -13.28 3.19 14.09
C GLY A 51 -11.96 3.03 14.84
N VAL A 52 -11.75 1.87 15.47
CA VAL A 52 -10.54 1.56 16.25
C VAL A 52 -9.28 1.52 15.37
N LEU A 53 -9.46 1.28 14.07
CA LEU A 53 -8.38 1.20 13.08
C LEU A 53 -8.13 2.53 12.35
N LYS A 54 -8.59 3.66 12.89
CA LYS A 54 -8.35 5.00 12.29
C LYS A 54 -6.88 5.32 12.06
N ASP A 55 -5.98 4.71 12.83
CA ASP A 55 -4.53 4.90 12.71
C ASP A 55 -3.93 4.03 11.58
N PHE A 56 -4.76 3.21 10.92
CA PHE A 56 -4.40 2.41 9.77
C PHE A 56 -4.97 3.01 8.47
N ARG A 57 -4.17 2.93 7.40
CA ARG A 57 -4.59 3.25 6.03
C ARG A 57 -4.50 2.01 5.16
N GLU A 58 -5.51 1.79 4.34
CA GLU A 58 -5.50 0.75 3.32
C GLU A 58 -5.34 1.38 1.94
N CYS A 59 -4.37 0.87 1.17
CA CYS A 59 -4.17 1.28 -0.20
C CYS A 59 -4.39 0.10 -1.15
N HIS A 60 -5.31 0.26 -2.09
CA HIS A 60 -5.55 -0.69 -3.17
C HIS A 60 -4.75 -0.28 -4.40
N ILE A 61 -3.69 -1.03 -4.70
CA ILE A 61 -2.86 -0.82 -5.89
C ILE A 61 -3.56 -1.40 -7.12
N LYS A 62 -4.20 -2.56 -6.95
CA LYS A 62 -4.97 -3.28 -7.99
C LYS A 62 -6.08 -4.08 -7.32
N SER A 63 -7.02 -4.60 -8.11
CA SER A 63 -8.19 -5.35 -7.60
C SER A 63 -7.88 -6.50 -6.63
N ASN A 64 -6.63 -6.98 -6.58
CA ASN A 64 -6.17 -8.04 -5.69
C ASN A 64 -4.88 -7.69 -4.89
N LEU A 65 -4.45 -6.43 -4.91
CA LEU A 65 -3.26 -5.95 -4.19
C LEU A 65 -3.67 -4.86 -3.20
N VAL A 66 -3.74 -5.22 -1.92
CA VAL A 66 -4.09 -4.33 -0.81
C VAL A 66 -2.94 -4.30 0.19
N ILE A 67 -2.56 -3.11 0.64
CA ILE A 67 -1.50 -2.90 1.63
C ILE A 67 -2.06 -2.13 2.83
N ASN A 68 -1.68 -2.58 4.03
CA ASN A 68 -2.00 -1.90 5.29
C ASN A 68 -0.82 -1.05 5.75
N LEU A 69 -1.08 0.20 6.10
CA LEU A 69 -0.09 1.15 6.62
C LEU A 69 -0.49 1.51 8.03
N SER A 70 0.48 1.61 8.96
CA SER A 70 0.24 2.24 10.26
C SER A 70 1.11 3.49 10.38
N LYS A 71 0.53 4.56 10.93
CA LYS A 71 1.32 5.74 11.30
C LYS A 71 2.25 5.39 12.47
N THR A 72 3.52 5.77 12.35
CA THR A 72 4.52 5.63 13.42
C THR A 72 4.57 6.90 14.26
#